data_AF-A0A812LZ67-F1
#
_entry.id   AF-A0A812LZ67-F1
#
_cell.length_a   1.000
_cell.length_b   1.000
_cell.length_c   1.000
_cell.angle_alpha   90.00
_cell.angle_beta   90.00
_cell.angle_gamma   90.00
#
_symmetry.space_group_name_H-M   'P 1'
#
loop_
_entity.id
_entity.type
_entity.pdbx_description
1 polymer ?
#
loop_
_entity_poly.entity_id
_entity_poly.type
_entity_poly.pdbx_seq_one_letter_code
_entity_poly.pdbx_strand_id
1 'polypeptide(L)'
;MNCDPVRCGWYLSIFCEYTKAYVRCFPLLAMAVSLMVATRMVLNHRIYYQLLKHDLLISFDKSNHASEDPLFRLLLWCFANAFPHFIINIWLAHREAFHLVKLGDLASSAQKLMAANVLHDAHQVAVFYFVPAIVFLLFLFSSYDTEALLLPLSKFFEDDFEASRTALKRVRFMRESDVAARVQKGLQLQGDGATVVDAFRELADAAATDAPAVLARTSRLQRADKQGREEARLRVTWTMWPARLLLDPRLSDKDTVIFRCLWHAFLAVIGLLMLVVFYCLSCQLLKDFGDVWSGQLPDLAGILVELGHFGIAAYLCLMLFRHSLVNEALR
;
A
#
# COMPACT_ATOMS: atom_id res chain seq x y z
N MET A 1 5.21 -28.80 3.86
CA MET A 1 4.61 -29.74 4.83
C MET A 1 3.19 -30.02 4.39
N ASN A 2 2.77 -31.28 4.50
CA ASN A 2 1.41 -31.69 4.19
C ASN A 2 0.61 -31.55 5.50
N CYS A 3 -0.36 -30.62 5.57
CA CYS A 3 -1.28 -30.52 6.69
C CYS A 3 -2.26 -31.71 6.61
N ASP A 4 -1.76 -32.92 6.79
CA ASP A 4 -2.53 -34.16 6.57
C ASP A 4 -3.61 -34.31 7.65
N PRO A 5 -4.91 -34.38 7.28
CA PRO A 5 -6.00 -34.55 8.24
C PRO A 5 -5.87 -35.84 9.06
N VAL A 6 -5.17 -36.87 8.56
CA VAL A 6 -4.91 -38.12 9.28
C VAL A 6 -3.96 -37.90 10.46
N ARG A 7 -3.00 -36.98 10.35
CA ARG A 7 -1.99 -36.73 11.40
C ARG A 7 -2.45 -35.72 12.45
N CYS A 8 -3.05 -34.62 12.00
CA CYS A 8 -3.33 -33.47 12.86
C CYS A 8 -4.82 -33.31 13.22
N GLY A 9 -5.71 -34.08 12.58
CA GLY A 9 -7.15 -33.96 12.70
C GLY A 9 -7.73 -32.94 11.74
N TRP A 10 -8.98 -33.17 11.32
CA TRP A 10 -9.65 -32.40 10.27
C TRP A 10 -9.69 -30.88 10.52
N TYR A 11 -10.10 -30.45 11.72
CA TYR A 11 -10.21 -29.02 12.04
C TYR A 11 -8.85 -28.30 12.04
N LEU A 12 -7.81 -28.97 12.54
CA LEU A 12 -6.47 -28.40 12.61
C LEU A 12 -5.82 -28.34 11.22
N SER A 13 -6.07 -29.35 10.37
CA SER A 13 -5.65 -29.35 8.97
C SER A 13 -6.26 -28.17 8.19
N ILE A 14 -7.57 -27.95 8.32
CA ILE A 14 -8.26 -26.81 7.69
C ILE A 14 -7.67 -25.46 8.13
N PHE A 15 -7.46 -25.28 9.44
CA PHE A 15 -6.88 -24.04 9.96
C PHE A 15 -5.39 -23.87 9.60
N CYS A 16 -4.65 -24.97 9.50
CA CYS A 16 -3.26 -25.01 9.03
C CYS A 16 -3.17 -24.52 7.58
N GLU A 17 -4.00 -25.03 6.68
CA GLU A 17 -4.04 -24.63 5.26
C GLU A 17 -4.53 -23.17 5.09
N TYR A 18 -5.53 -22.75 5.87
CA TYR A 18 -5.98 -21.34 5.93
C TYR A 18 -4.83 -20.38 6.26
N THR A 19 -4.09 -20.64 7.35
CA THR A 19 -3.00 -19.77 7.81
C THR A 19 -1.74 -19.87 6.93
N LYS A 20 -1.50 -21.04 6.31
CA LYS A 20 -0.43 -21.25 5.32
C LYS A 20 -0.64 -20.40 4.08
N ALA A 21 -1.88 -20.26 3.61
CA ALA A 21 -2.20 -19.36 2.50
C ALA A 21 -1.78 -17.91 2.80
N TYR A 22 -2.00 -17.42 4.03
CA TYR A 22 -1.50 -16.10 4.44
C TYR A 22 0.03 -15.99 4.41
N VAL A 23 0.77 -17.04 4.82
CA VAL A 23 2.24 -17.06 4.72
C VAL A 23 2.70 -16.89 3.26
N ARG A 24 2.05 -17.57 2.32
CA ARG A 24 2.37 -17.54 0.88
C ARG A 24 1.96 -16.24 0.20
N CYS A 25 0.77 -15.73 0.49
CA CYS A 25 0.20 -14.55 -0.16
C CYS A 25 0.74 -13.23 0.41
N PHE A 26 1.17 -13.20 1.67
CA PHE A 26 1.69 -11.99 2.32
C PHE A 26 2.78 -11.27 1.50
N PRO A 27 3.90 -11.92 1.08
CA PRO A 27 4.95 -11.22 0.33
C PRO A 27 4.47 -10.70 -1.03
N LEU A 28 3.57 -11.43 -1.69
CA LEU A 28 3.01 -11.04 -2.99
C LEU A 28 2.10 -9.81 -2.85
N LEU A 29 1.25 -9.80 -1.82
CA LEU A 29 0.40 -8.65 -1.52
C LEU A 29 1.21 -7.44 -1.02
N ALA A 30 2.23 -7.68 -0.19
CA ALA A 30 3.17 -6.67 0.27
C ALA A 30 3.85 -5.96 -0.90
N MET A 31 4.28 -6.71 -1.92
CA MET A 31 4.83 -6.14 -3.15
C MET A 31 3.79 -5.27 -3.88
N ALA A 32 2.56 -5.77 -4.08
CA ALA A 32 1.49 -5.01 -4.74
C ALA A 32 1.14 -3.69 -4.00
N VAL A 33 1.04 -3.74 -2.67
CA VAL A 33 0.79 -2.56 -1.83
C VAL A 33 1.97 -1.59 -1.90
N SER A 34 3.21 -2.09 -1.88
CA SER A 34 4.42 -1.24 -1.98
C SER A 34 4.47 -0.49 -3.31
N LEU A 35 4.11 -1.15 -4.42
CA LEU A 35 4.03 -0.51 -5.73
C LEU A 35 2.98 0.62 -5.72
N MET A 36 1.82 0.39 -5.10
CA MET A 36 0.78 1.41 -4.97
C MET A 36 1.25 2.61 -4.13
N VAL A 37 1.89 2.35 -2.99
CA VAL A 37 2.44 3.40 -2.11
C VAL A 37 3.56 4.16 -2.82
N ALA A 38 4.48 3.48 -3.50
CA ALA A 38 5.56 4.10 -4.26
C ALA A 38 5.03 5.03 -5.36
N THR A 39 4.03 4.58 -6.13
CA THR A 39 3.35 5.42 -7.13
C THR A 39 2.78 6.69 -6.49
N ARG A 40 2.07 6.55 -5.37
CA ARG A 40 1.50 7.68 -4.64
C ARG A 40 2.59 8.65 -4.17
N MET A 41 3.68 8.11 -3.62
CA MET A 41 4.80 8.92 -3.16
C MET A 41 5.41 9.74 -4.29
N VAL A 42 5.73 9.12 -5.44
CA VAL A 42 6.33 9.84 -6.59
C VAL A 42 5.42 10.99 -7.05
N LEU A 43 4.11 10.74 -7.13
CA LEU A 43 3.12 11.75 -7.50
C LEU A 43 3.05 12.89 -6.48
N ASN A 44 2.98 12.56 -5.19
CA ASN A 44 2.92 13.53 -4.10
C ASN A 44 4.18 14.40 -4.02
N HIS A 45 5.37 13.81 -4.19
CA HIS A 45 6.62 14.55 -4.21
C HIS A 45 6.65 15.51 -5.41
N ARG A 46 6.30 15.02 -6.60
CA ARG A 46 6.31 15.87 -7.79
C ARG A 46 5.31 17.03 -7.69
N ILE A 47 4.08 16.76 -7.27
CA ILE A 47 3.07 17.83 -7.16
C ILE A 47 3.46 18.85 -6.10
N TYR A 48 4.03 18.42 -4.97
CA TYR A 48 4.48 19.33 -3.91
C TYR A 48 5.52 20.32 -4.43
N TYR A 49 6.59 19.83 -5.08
CA TYR A 49 7.63 20.71 -5.61
C TYR A 49 7.13 21.59 -6.76
N GLN A 50 6.21 21.09 -7.58
CA GLN A 50 5.61 21.88 -8.65
C GLN A 50 4.73 23.00 -8.10
N LEU A 51 3.87 22.73 -7.11
CA LEU A 51 3.08 23.76 -6.44
C LEU A 51 3.99 24.81 -5.77
N LEU A 52 5.05 24.36 -5.07
CA LEU A 52 5.97 25.26 -4.38
C LEU A 52 6.67 26.23 -5.33
N LYS A 53 7.04 25.78 -6.55
CA LYS A 53 7.61 26.66 -7.59
C LYS A 53 6.65 27.76 -8.08
N HIS A 54 5.35 27.59 -7.83
CA HIS A 54 4.29 28.50 -8.27
C HIS A 54 3.61 29.21 -7.09
N ASP A 55 4.34 29.42 -5.99
CA ASP A 55 3.85 30.09 -4.77
C ASP A 55 2.60 29.43 -4.16
N LEU A 56 2.45 28.11 -4.31
CA LEU A 56 1.39 27.31 -3.70
C LEU A 56 1.98 26.30 -2.74
N LEU A 57 1.44 26.23 -1.53
CA LEU A 57 1.86 25.24 -0.54
C LEU A 57 0.67 24.40 -0.11
N ILE A 58 0.80 23.09 -0.30
CA ILE A 58 -0.21 22.12 0.09
C ILE A 58 0.17 21.51 1.44
N SER A 59 -0.80 21.44 2.34
CA SER A 59 -0.72 20.62 3.55
C SER A 59 -1.37 19.27 3.24
N PHE A 60 -0.59 18.19 3.36
CA PHE A 60 -1.12 16.85 3.16
C PHE A 60 -1.98 16.47 4.36
N ASP A 61 -3.14 15.87 4.12
CA ASP A 61 -4.05 15.57 5.22
C ASP A 61 -3.50 14.42 6.07
N LYS A 62 -3.65 14.55 7.40
CA LYS A 62 -3.30 13.52 8.38
C LYS A 62 -4.04 12.19 8.19
N SER A 63 -5.02 12.10 7.28
CA SER A 63 -5.64 10.83 6.89
C SER A 63 -4.67 9.86 6.20
N ASN A 64 -3.44 10.30 5.92
CA ASN A 64 -2.39 9.49 5.30
C ASN A 64 -1.51 8.72 6.32
N HIS A 65 -1.84 8.72 7.62
CA HIS A 65 -1.12 7.87 8.57
C HIS A 65 -1.33 6.38 8.29
N ALA A 66 -0.26 5.60 8.40
CA ALA A 66 -0.27 4.16 8.14
C ALA A 66 -1.36 3.39 8.93
N SER A 67 -1.67 3.79 10.17
CA SER A 67 -2.70 3.13 10.98
C SER A 67 -4.12 3.32 10.45
N GLU A 68 -4.38 4.39 9.70
CA GLU A 68 -5.70 4.67 9.11
C GLU A 68 -5.85 4.03 7.72
N ASP A 69 -4.75 3.80 7.01
CA ASP A 69 -4.78 3.20 5.66
C ASP A 69 -5.30 1.74 5.71
N PRO A 70 -6.37 1.41 4.96
CA PRO A 70 -6.87 0.04 4.86
C PRO A 70 -5.83 -0.96 4.30
N LEU A 71 -4.91 -0.53 3.43
CA LEU A 71 -3.88 -1.41 2.85
C LEU A 71 -2.84 -1.83 3.89
N PHE A 72 -2.40 -0.91 4.74
CA PHE A 72 -1.48 -1.22 5.84
C PHE A 72 -2.16 -2.12 6.88
N ARG A 73 -3.42 -1.83 7.24
CA ARG A 73 -4.20 -2.69 8.14
C ARG A 73 -4.43 -4.09 7.57
N LEU A 74 -4.65 -4.20 6.26
CA LEU A 74 -4.75 -5.49 5.58
C LEU A 74 -3.44 -6.28 5.67
N LEU A 75 -2.29 -5.64 5.44
CA LEU A 75 -0.99 -6.32 5.59
C LEU A 75 -0.72 -6.74 7.04
N LEU A 76 -1.07 -5.91 8.01
CA LEU A 76 -0.97 -6.26 9.42
C LEU A 76 -1.88 -7.44 9.78
N TRP A 77 -3.08 -7.49 9.20
CA TRP A 77 -3.99 -8.63 9.32
C TRP A 77 -3.39 -9.90 8.72
N CYS A 78 -2.82 -9.83 7.52
CA CYS A 78 -2.17 -10.98 6.88
C CYS A 78 -0.98 -11.47 7.70
N PHE A 79 -0.16 -10.55 8.21
CA PHE A 79 0.97 -10.85 9.09
C PHE A 79 0.50 -11.55 10.37
N ALA A 80 -0.55 -11.03 11.03
CA ALA A 80 -1.13 -11.64 12.23
C ALA A 80 -1.66 -13.06 11.97
N ASN A 81 -2.31 -13.29 10.82
CA ASN A 81 -2.85 -14.61 10.45
C ASN A 81 -1.78 -15.61 10.00
N ALA A 82 -0.56 -15.16 9.70
CA ALA A 82 0.56 -16.05 9.41
C ALA A 82 1.19 -16.64 10.68
N PHE A 83 1.12 -15.96 11.84
CA PHE A 83 1.70 -16.45 13.10
C PHE A 83 1.20 -17.84 13.52
N PRO A 84 -0.12 -18.11 13.53
CA PRO A 84 -0.62 -19.39 13.99
C PRO A 84 -0.12 -20.56 13.14
N HIS A 85 0.16 -20.36 11.84
CA HIS A 85 0.75 -21.40 10.98
C HIS A 85 2.07 -21.91 11.57
N PHE A 86 2.96 -21.00 11.94
CA PHE A 86 4.26 -21.34 12.51
C PHE A 86 4.15 -21.94 13.91
N ILE A 87 3.23 -21.44 14.74
CA ILE A 87 2.95 -21.99 16.07
C ILE A 87 2.48 -23.44 15.96
N ILE A 88 1.54 -23.72 15.05
CA ILE A 88 1.02 -25.08 14.81
C ILE A 88 2.12 -25.98 14.29
N ASN A 89 2.95 -25.49 13.37
CA ASN A 89 4.06 -26.25 12.82
C ASN A 89 5.05 -26.69 13.92
N ILE A 90 5.52 -25.75 14.74
CA ILE A 90 6.42 -26.03 15.86
C ILE A 90 5.76 -26.98 16.87
N TRP A 91 4.47 -26.79 17.17
CA TRP A 91 3.74 -27.62 18.11
C TRP A 91 3.57 -29.07 17.61
N LEU A 92 3.24 -29.26 16.33
CA LEU A 92 3.11 -30.60 15.73
C LEU A 92 4.45 -31.32 15.67
N ALA A 93 5.52 -30.62 15.27
CA ALA A 93 6.88 -31.17 15.26
C ALA A 93 7.30 -31.63 16.67
N HIS A 94 6.97 -30.84 17.70
CA HIS A 94 7.23 -31.21 19.09
C HIS A 94 6.39 -32.41 19.54
N ARG A 95 5.11 -32.48 19.16
CA ARG A 95 4.25 -33.62 19.54
C ARG A 95 4.76 -34.93 18.95
N GLU A 96 5.12 -34.96 17.66
CA GLU A 96 5.65 -36.16 17.00
C GLU A 96 6.96 -36.63 17.66
N ALA A 97 7.88 -35.71 17.94
CA ALA A 97 9.13 -36.03 18.60
C ALA A 97 8.94 -36.55 20.03
N PHE A 98 7.99 -36.01 20.81
CA PHE A 98 7.70 -36.50 22.16
C PHE A 98 7.15 -37.93 22.17
N HIS A 99 6.32 -38.29 21.19
CA HIS A 99 5.80 -39.66 21.06
C HIS A 99 6.91 -40.69 20.79
N LEU A 100 7.94 -40.33 20.01
CA LEU A 100 9.09 -41.19 19.74
C LEU A 100 9.97 -41.39 20.98
N VAL A 101 10.15 -40.36 21.81
CA VAL A 101 10.92 -40.44 23.06
C VAL A 101 10.26 -41.38 24.08
N LYS A 102 8.93 -41.39 24.14
CA LYS A 102 8.19 -42.24 25.08
C LYS A 102 8.32 -43.75 24.80
N LEU A 103 8.83 -44.12 23.63
CA LEU A 103 9.03 -45.51 23.20
C LEU A 103 10.46 -46.06 23.46
N GLY A 104 11.39 -45.26 24.02
CA GLY A 104 12.75 -45.73 24.30
C GLY A 104 13.44 -45.09 25.51
N ASP A 105 14.32 -45.85 26.18
CA ASP A 105 15.05 -45.48 27.41
C ASP A 105 16.16 -44.40 27.22
N LEU A 106 16.22 -43.74 26.05
CA LEU A 106 17.24 -42.73 25.72
C LEU A 106 16.71 -41.29 25.87
N ALA A 107 15.90 -41.04 26.90
CA ALA A 107 15.10 -39.83 27.04
C ALA A 107 15.91 -38.53 27.17
N SER A 108 17.08 -38.56 27.81
CA SER A 108 17.88 -37.35 28.07
C SER A 108 18.64 -36.83 26.84
N SER A 109 19.14 -37.72 25.97
CA SER A 109 19.79 -37.37 24.71
C SER A 109 18.79 -36.92 23.65
N ALA A 110 17.64 -37.58 23.60
CA ALA A 110 16.58 -37.23 22.66
C ALA A 110 15.94 -35.87 22.99
N GLN A 111 15.79 -35.52 24.27
CA GLN A 111 15.28 -34.22 24.69
C GLN A 111 16.21 -33.06 24.29
N LYS A 112 17.54 -33.24 24.35
CA LYS A 112 18.51 -32.22 23.89
C LYS A 112 18.49 -32.05 22.37
N LEU A 113 18.41 -33.16 21.62
CA LEU A 113 18.31 -33.13 20.17
C LEU A 113 17.01 -32.46 19.70
N MET A 114 15.91 -32.73 20.40
CA MET A 114 14.59 -32.15 20.16
C MET A 114 14.57 -30.65 20.43
N ALA A 115 15.16 -30.19 21.54
CA ALA A 115 15.27 -28.76 21.83
C ALA A 115 16.13 -28.03 20.79
N ALA A 116 17.20 -28.66 20.30
CA ALA A 116 18.04 -28.10 19.25
C ALA A 116 17.31 -27.97 17.91
N ASN A 117 16.51 -28.98 17.52
CA ASN A 117 15.72 -28.93 16.28
C ASN A 117 14.61 -27.88 16.34
N VAL A 118 13.90 -27.77 17.48
CA VAL A 118 12.88 -26.73 17.68
C VAL A 118 13.49 -25.34 17.61
N LEU A 119 14.64 -25.13 18.25
CA LEU A 119 15.34 -23.86 18.20
C LEU A 119 15.81 -23.54 16.76
N HIS A 120 16.25 -24.55 16.02
CA HIS A 120 16.64 -24.40 14.62
C HIS A 120 15.46 -24.02 13.73
N ASP A 121 14.32 -24.70 13.85
CA ASP A 121 13.11 -24.42 13.08
C ASP A 121 12.55 -23.03 13.41
N ALA A 122 12.49 -22.68 14.70
CA ALA A 122 12.07 -21.36 15.14
C ALA A 122 13.02 -20.27 14.61
N HIS A 123 14.33 -20.52 14.63
CA HIS A 123 15.33 -19.62 14.07
C HIS A 123 15.16 -19.44 12.55
N GLN A 124 14.94 -20.52 11.79
CA GLN A 124 14.69 -20.42 10.36
C GLN A 124 13.44 -19.58 10.06
N VAL A 125 12.33 -19.84 10.75
CA VAL A 125 11.09 -19.07 10.59
C VAL A 125 11.30 -17.59 10.94
N ALA A 126 12.01 -17.31 12.03
CA ALA A 126 12.32 -15.94 12.43
C ALA A 126 13.13 -15.20 11.37
N VAL A 127 14.19 -15.82 10.87
CA VAL A 127 15.13 -15.21 9.90
C VAL A 127 14.50 -15.05 8.52
N PHE A 128 13.76 -16.04 8.03
CA PHE A 128 13.24 -16.02 6.66
C PHE A 128 11.87 -15.37 6.50
N TYR A 129 11.08 -15.27 7.57
CA TYR A 129 9.73 -14.68 7.50
C TYR A 129 9.56 -13.48 8.41
N PHE A 130 9.71 -13.63 9.73
CA PHE A 130 9.36 -12.57 10.68
C PHE A 130 10.25 -11.35 10.59
N VAL A 131 11.58 -11.51 10.54
CA VAL A 131 12.51 -10.39 10.44
C VAL A 131 12.27 -9.58 9.16
N PRO A 132 12.24 -10.19 7.95
CA PRO A 132 11.90 -9.47 6.73
C PRO A 132 10.53 -8.80 6.78
N ALA A 133 9.50 -9.48 7.29
CA ALA A 133 8.15 -8.94 7.36
C ALA A 133 8.04 -7.75 8.32
N ILE A 134 8.67 -7.81 9.50
CA ILE A 134 8.67 -6.72 10.47
C ILE A 134 9.46 -5.53 9.93
N VAL A 135 10.66 -5.76 9.38
CA VAL A 135 11.48 -4.70 8.78
C VAL A 135 10.71 -4.04 7.64
N PHE A 136 10.07 -4.83 6.79
CA PHE A 136 9.21 -4.33 5.72
C PHE A 136 8.04 -3.49 6.26
N LEU A 137 7.31 -3.96 7.26
CA LEU A 137 6.18 -3.22 7.85
C LEU A 137 6.64 -1.91 8.49
N LEU A 138 7.80 -1.89 9.16
CA LEU A 138 8.38 -0.66 9.74
C LEU A 138 8.80 0.33 8.66
N PHE A 139 9.44 -0.16 7.59
CA PHE A 139 9.82 0.67 6.45
C PHE A 139 8.57 1.24 5.76
N LEU A 140 7.58 0.40 5.50
CA LEU A 140 6.32 0.80 4.91
C LEU A 140 5.61 1.84 5.79
N PHE A 141 5.52 1.60 7.10
CA PHE A 141 4.97 2.55 8.07
C PHE A 141 5.67 3.91 8.00
N SER A 142 7.00 3.91 7.88
CA SER A 142 7.79 5.14 7.76
C SER A 142 7.57 5.85 6.42
N SER A 143 7.34 5.11 5.34
CA SER A 143 7.09 5.70 4.01
C SER A 143 5.74 6.42 3.89
N TYR A 144 4.81 6.19 4.83
CA TYR A 144 3.51 6.88 4.88
C TYR A 144 3.63 8.32 5.36
N ASP A 145 4.70 8.68 6.09
CA ASP A 145 4.97 10.07 6.44
C ASP A 145 5.58 10.80 5.24
N THR A 146 4.72 11.14 4.29
CA THR A 146 5.14 11.85 3.08
C THR A 146 5.72 13.21 3.41
N GLU A 147 5.26 13.89 4.47
CA GLU A 147 5.77 15.21 4.84
C GLU A 147 7.21 15.14 5.36
N ALA A 148 7.55 14.10 6.12
CA ALA A 148 8.92 13.88 6.59
C ALA A 148 9.94 13.62 5.45
N LEU A 149 9.47 13.20 4.27
CA LEU A 149 10.30 12.95 3.09
C LEU A 149 10.45 14.20 2.19
N LEU A 150 9.64 15.22 2.41
CA LEU A 150 9.74 16.48 1.67
C LEU A 150 10.84 17.37 2.24
N LEU A 151 11.32 18.32 1.43
CA LEU A 151 12.34 19.27 1.87
C LEU A 151 11.84 20.03 3.11
N PRO A 152 12.52 19.92 4.27
CA PRO A 152 12.11 20.64 5.45
C PRO A 152 12.29 22.14 5.22
N LEU A 153 11.40 22.93 5.82
CA LEU A 153 11.42 24.39 5.67
C LEU A 153 12.77 24.98 6.13
N SER A 154 13.44 24.37 7.11
CA SER A 154 14.79 24.77 7.53
C SER A 154 15.79 24.74 6.37
N LYS A 155 15.76 23.69 5.55
CA LYS A 155 16.65 23.53 4.40
C LYS A 155 16.30 24.49 3.26
N PHE A 156 15.04 24.93 3.16
CA PHE A 156 14.64 26.00 2.25
C PHE A 156 15.22 27.38 2.64
N PHE A 157 15.53 27.59 3.92
CA PHE A 157 16.14 28.83 4.42
C PHE A 157 17.68 28.80 4.46
N GLU A 158 18.31 27.66 4.20
CA GLU A 158 19.77 27.51 4.29
C GLU A 158 20.52 28.31 3.21
N ASP A 159 19.96 28.41 1.99
CA ASP A 159 20.65 29.05 0.86
C ASP A 159 20.52 30.58 0.86
N ASP A 160 19.30 31.12 0.98
CA ASP A 160 19.04 32.57 1.01
C ASP A 160 17.83 32.90 1.89
N PHE A 161 18.10 33.40 3.10
CA PHE A 161 17.06 33.70 4.09
C PHE A 161 16.09 34.80 3.64
N GLU A 162 16.58 35.86 3.00
CA GLU A 162 15.78 37.03 2.61
C GLU A 162 14.88 36.71 1.40
N ALA A 163 15.42 36.00 0.41
CA ALA A 163 14.65 35.54 -0.74
C ALA A 163 13.58 34.52 -0.31
N SER A 164 13.95 33.52 0.49
CA SER A 164 13.02 32.49 0.99
C SER A 164 11.92 33.10 1.86
N ARG A 165 12.24 34.09 2.70
CA ARG A 165 11.24 34.81 3.52
C ARG A 165 10.28 35.61 2.66
N THR A 166 10.76 36.22 1.58
CA THR A 166 9.92 37.01 0.66
C THR A 166 9.03 36.11 -0.19
N ALA A 167 9.55 34.97 -0.65
CA ALA A 167 8.76 33.94 -1.32
C ALA A 167 7.66 33.39 -0.40
N LEU A 168 8.00 33.02 0.84
CA LEU A 168 7.03 32.45 1.79
C LEU A 168 5.88 33.41 2.14
N LYS A 169 6.11 34.73 2.10
CA LYS A 169 5.05 35.74 2.29
C LYS A 169 4.01 35.74 1.17
N ARG A 170 4.36 35.28 -0.03
CA ARG A 170 3.49 35.23 -1.21
C ARG A 170 2.78 33.89 -1.36
N VAL A 171 3.32 32.86 -0.72
CA VAL A 171 2.79 31.49 -0.78
C VAL A 171 1.35 31.42 -0.28
N ARG A 172 0.46 30.85 -1.11
CA ARG A 172 -0.91 30.55 -0.71
C ARG A 172 -0.99 29.12 -0.16
N PHE A 173 -1.56 28.99 1.03
CA PHE A 173 -1.76 27.70 1.68
C PHE A 173 -3.07 27.04 1.23
N MET A 174 -3.01 25.75 0.89
CA MET A 174 -4.16 24.93 0.51
C MET A 174 -4.15 23.60 1.25
N ARG A 175 -5.34 23.05 1.55
CA ARG A 175 -5.47 21.69 2.11
C ARG A 175 -5.60 20.66 0.99
N GLU A 176 -5.03 19.48 1.19
CA GLU A 176 -5.12 18.37 0.24
C GLU A 176 -6.57 18.04 -0.14
N SER A 177 -7.48 17.93 0.84
CA SER A 177 -8.90 17.67 0.60
C SER A 177 -9.56 18.65 -0.39
N ASP A 178 -9.23 19.93 -0.27
CA ASP A 178 -9.83 21.00 -1.06
C ASP A 178 -9.31 20.95 -2.51
N VAL A 179 -8.00 20.75 -2.68
CA VAL A 179 -7.36 20.56 -3.98
C VAL A 179 -7.89 19.31 -4.68
N ALA A 180 -7.90 18.18 -3.97
CA ALA A 180 -8.37 16.91 -4.49
C ALA A 180 -9.83 16.98 -4.95
N ALA A 181 -10.70 17.63 -4.15
CA ALA A 181 -12.11 17.81 -4.51
C ALA A 181 -12.27 18.65 -5.78
N ARG A 182 -11.41 19.65 -5.97
CA ARG A 182 -11.45 20.51 -7.16
C ARG A 182 -10.96 19.79 -8.40
N VAL A 183 -9.84 19.08 -8.30
CA VAL A 183 -9.30 18.25 -9.40
C VAL A 183 -10.31 17.19 -9.82
N GLN A 184 -11.04 16.60 -8.87
CA GLN A 184 -12.10 15.63 -9.18
C GLN A 184 -13.31 16.23 -9.89
N LYS A 185 -13.66 17.49 -9.60
CA LYS A 185 -14.74 18.22 -10.30
C LYS A 185 -14.33 18.63 -11.73
N GLY A 186 -13.06 18.50 -12.07
CA GLY A 186 -12.49 18.94 -13.33
C GLY A 186 -12.04 20.40 -13.26
N LEU A 187 -10.83 20.64 -13.78
CA LEU A 187 -10.25 21.96 -13.97
C LEU A 187 -10.72 22.57 -15.30
N GLN A 188 -11.11 23.84 -15.25
CA GLN A 188 -11.46 24.69 -16.38
C GLN A 188 -10.22 25.21 -17.10
N LEU A 189 -9.49 24.28 -17.73
CA LEU A 189 -8.37 24.61 -18.60
C LEU A 189 -8.88 25.11 -19.96
N GLN A 190 -8.39 26.27 -20.41
CA GLN A 190 -8.75 26.85 -21.71
C GLN A 190 -8.05 26.10 -22.85
N GLY A 191 -8.75 25.15 -23.47
CA GLY A 191 -8.40 24.56 -24.77
C GLY A 191 -7.20 23.60 -24.81
N ASP A 192 -6.96 23.03 -26.00
CA ASP A 192 -5.79 22.21 -26.31
C ASP A 192 -4.54 23.11 -26.35
N GLY A 193 -3.65 22.94 -25.37
CA GLY A 193 -2.45 23.77 -25.23
C GLY A 193 -2.28 24.45 -23.87
N ALA A 194 -3.16 24.17 -22.91
CA ALA A 194 -3.01 24.65 -21.54
C ALA A 194 -1.65 24.22 -20.94
N THR A 195 -1.11 25.04 -20.05
CA THR A 195 0.13 24.73 -19.34
C THR A 195 -0.14 24.34 -17.89
N VAL A 196 0.82 23.67 -17.25
CA VAL A 196 0.76 23.40 -15.80
C VAL A 196 0.55 24.67 -14.97
N VAL A 197 1.11 25.80 -15.44
CA VAL A 197 0.95 27.10 -14.79
C VAL A 197 -0.51 27.54 -14.78
N ASP A 198 -1.25 27.28 -15.86
CA ASP A 198 -2.67 27.63 -15.95
C ASP A 198 -3.52 26.77 -15.01
N ALA A 199 -3.19 25.49 -14.88
CA ALA A 199 -3.84 24.58 -13.92
C ALA A 199 -3.59 25.03 -12.47
N PHE A 200 -2.37 25.45 -12.14
CA PHE A 200 -2.05 25.96 -10.81
C PHE A 200 -2.64 27.34 -10.54
N ARG A 201 -2.72 28.21 -11.56
CA ARG A 201 -3.41 29.50 -11.43
C ARG A 201 -4.88 29.29 -11.11
N GLU A 202 -5.56 28.36 -11.78
CA GLU A 202 -6.95 28.03 -11.46
C GLU A 202 -7.11 27.52 -10.02
N LEU A 203 -6.19 26.65 -9.56
CA LEU A 203 -6.18 26.20 -8.16
C LEU A 203 -5.96 27.37 -7.19
N ALA A 204 -5.05 28.29 -7.51
CA ALA A 204 -4.74 29.47 -6.70
C ALA A 204 -5.94 30.42 -6.61
N ASP A 205 -6.65 30.64 -7.72
CA ASP A 205 -7.81 31.53 -7.81
C ASP A 205 -9.02 30.91 -7.11
N ALA A 206 -9.22 29.60 -7.23
CA ALA A 206 -10.20 28.86 -6.46
C ALA A 206 -9.92 28.97 -4.94
N ALA A 207 -8.66 28.82 -4.53
CA ALA A 207 -8.25 28.98 -3.14
C ALA A 207 -8.57 30.38 -2.58
N ALA A 208 -8.32 31.42 -3.38
CA ALA A 208 -8.59 32.81 -3.01
C ALA A 208 -10.08 33.12 -2.90
N THR A 209 -10.90 32.50 -3.76
CA THR A 209 -12.36 32.67 -3.77
C THR A 209 -13.03 31.97 -2.58
N ASP A 210 -12.49 30.82 -2.15
CA ASP A 210 -12.99 30.05 -1.01
C ASP A 210 -12.45 30.52 0.35
N ALA A 211 -11.37 31.32 0.38
CA ALA A 211 -10.72 31.82 1.60
C ALA A 211 -11.66 32.50 2.63
N PRO A 212 -12.57 33.42 2.26
CA PRO A 212 -13.49 34.04 3.23
C PRO A 212 -14.57 33.08 3.76
N ALA A 213 -14.91 32.02 3.01
CA ALA A 213 -15.90 31.02 3.44
C ALA A 213 -15.29 29.96 4.37
N VAL A 214 -14.00 29.63 4.21
CA VAL A 214 -13.28 28.63 5.03
C VAL A 214 -13.04 29.12 6.46
N LEU A 215 -12.74 30.41 6.66
CA LEU A 215 -12.57 31.02 7.99
C LEU A 215 -13.86 31.03 8.83
N ALA A 216 -15.04 31.15 8.22
CA ALA A 216 -16.34 31.09 8.91
C ALA A 216 -16.81 29.64 9.21
N ARG A 217 -16.20 28.63 8.57
CA ARG A 217 -16.63 27.22 8.60
C ARG A 217 -15.86 26.35 9.60
N THR A 218 -14.75 26.85 10.14
CA THR A 218 -13.83 26.16 11.07
C THR A 218 -14.49 25.67 12.36
N SER A 219 -15.60 26.27 12.81
CA SER A 219 -16.28 25.90 14.06
C SER A 219 -17.45 24.91 13.91
N ARG A 220 -18.10 24.82 12.73
CA ARG A 220 -19.24 23.91 12.50
C ARG A 220 -18.89 22.64 11.72
N LEU A 221 -17.80 22.63 10.95
CA LEU A 221 -17.43 21.47 10.13
C LEU A 221 -16.77 20.32 10.89
N GLN A 222 -16.19 20.52 12.09
CA GLN A 222 -15.51 19.43 12.83
C GLN A 222 -16.39 18.20 13.15
N ARG A 223 -17.74 18.34 13.14
CA ARG A 223 -18.68 17.21 13.30
C ARG A 223 -19.15 16.60 11.97
N ALA A 224 -19.38 17.38 10.93
CA ALA A 224 -19.80 16.89 9.61
C ALA A 224 -18.62 16.31 8.78
N ASP A 225 -17.42 16.82 9.02
CA ASP A 225 -16.16 16.39 8.39
C ASP A 225 -15.77 14.97 8.83
N LYS A 226 -16.20 14.47 10.00
CA LYS A 226 -15.98 13.07 10.39
C LYS A 226 -16.71 12.07 9.49
N GLN A 227 -17.95 12.38 9.10
CA GLN A 227 -18.79 11.47 8.33
C GLN A 227 -18.44 11.49 6.83
N GLY A 228 -18.11 12.66 6.29
CA GLY A 228 -17.52 12.79 4.94
C GLY A 228 -16.10 12.21 4.84
N ARG A 229 -15.30 12.28 5.91
CA ARG A 229 -13.99 11.62 5.97
C ARG A 229 -14.09 10.11 5.98
N GLU A 230 -15.09 9.50 6.62
CA GLU A 230 -15.24 8.03 6.58
C GLU A 230 -15.55 7.53 5.16
N GLU A 231 -16.37 8.25 4.40
CA GLU A 231 -16.64 7.93 2.99
C GLU A 231 -15.45 8.23 2.06
N ALA A 232 -14.65 9.28 2.36
CA ALA A 232 -13.42 9.57 1.64
C ALA A 232 -12.28 8.59 1.97
N ARG A 233 -12.20 8.11 3.22
CA ARG A 233 -11.23 7.10 3.72
C ARG A 233 -11.36 5.76 3.00
N LEU A 234 -12.57 5.39 2.58
CA LEU A 234 -12.84 4.16 1.83
C LEU A 234 -12.47 4.27 0.34
N ARG A 235 -12.21 5.48 -0.15
CA ARG A 235 -11.86 5.70 -1.54
C ARG A 235 -10.38 6.03 -1.67
N VAL A 236 -9.58 4.98 -1.83
CA VAL A 236 -8.23 5.02 -2.43
C VAL A 236 -8.21 5.85 -3.74
N THR A 237 -9.35 6.07 -4.38
CA THR A 237 -9.49 6.98 -5.54
C THR A 237 -9.18 8.45 -5.22
N TRP A 238 -9.39 8.90 -3.98
CA TRP A 238 -9.11 10.28 -3.57
C TRP A 238 -7.63 10.54 -3.46
N THR A 239 -6.84 9.54 -3.07
CA THR A 239 -5.39 9.70 -2.87
C THR A 239 -4.58 9.73 -4.17
N MET A 240 -5.21 9.42 -5.31
CA MET A 240 -4.59 9.45 -6.65
C MET A 240 -4.99 10.70 -7.46
N TRP A 241 -5.52 11.75 -6.81
CA TRP A 241 -5.80 13.02 -7.46
C TRP A 241 -4.59 13.68 -8.14
N PRO A 242 -3.32 13.56 -7.67
CA PRO A 242 -2.22 14.22 -8.36
C PRO A 242 -1.92 13.59 -9.71
N ALA A 243 -2.19 12.29 -9.89
CA ALA A 243 -2.10 11.63 -11.19
C ALA A 243 -3.01 12.32 -12.21
N ARG A 244 -4.23 12.66 -11.81
CA ARG A 244 -5.20 13.31 -12.70
C ARG A 244 -4.78 14.70 -13.13
N LEU A 245 -4.10 15.42 -12.25
CA LEU A 245 -3.61 16.77 -12.52
C LEU A 245 -2.33 16.75 -13.37
N LEU A 246 -1.35 15.93 -13.00
CA LEU A 246 -0.04 15.87 -13.66
C LEU A 246 -0.07 15.15 -15.01
N LEU A 247 -1.03 14.25 -15.22
CA LEU A 247 -1.20 13.45 -16.43
C LEU A 247 -2.39 13.91 -17.26
N ASP A 248 -2.89 15.13 -17.04
CA ASP A 248 -3.95 15.69 -17.87
C ASP A 248 -3.42 15.88 -19.32
N PRO A 249 -4.05 15.28 -20.34
CA PRO A 249 -3.59 15.34 -21.72
C PRO A 249 -3.70 16.75 -22.33
N ARG A 250 -4.51 17.63 -21.73
CA ARG A 250 -4.64 19.03 -22.16
C ARG A 250 -3.38 19.84 -21.91
N LEU A 251 -2.50 19.35 -21.02
CA LEU A 251 -1.22 19.97 -20.68
C LEU A 251 -0.17 19.71 -21.76
N SER A 252 0.33 20.77 -22.39
CA SER A 252 1.26 20.69 -23.54
C SER A 252 2.69 21.11 -23.23
N ASP A 253 2.99 21.48 -21.98
CA ASP A 253 4.32 21.94 -21.60
C ASP A 253 5.38 20.82 -21.71
N LYS A 254 6.60 21.22 -22.11
CA LYS A 254 7.71 20.30 -22.37
C LYS A 254 8.03 19.41 -21.16
N ASP A 255 8.00 19.97 -19.96
CA ASP A 255 8.30 19.26 -18.72
C ASP A 255 7.23 18.22 -18.37
N THR A 256 5.96 18.51 -18.66
CA THR A 256 4.85 17.54 -18.50
C THR A 256 4.88 16.46 -19.55
N VAL A 257 5.21 16.76 -20.80
CA VAL A 257 5.38 15.74 -21.85
C VAL A 257 6.49 14.75 -21.47
N ILE A 258 7.65 15.27 -21.03
CA ILE A 258 8.77 14.43 -20.58
C ILE A 258 8.34 13.58 -19.38
N PHE A 259 7.62 14.17 -18.42
CA PHE A 259 7.13 13.44 -17.27
C PHE A 259 6.14 12.35 -17.62
N ARG A 260 5.18 12.61 -18.52
CA ARG A 260 4.26 11.57 -18.98
C ARG A 260 5.03 10.41 -19.59
N CYS A 261 6.05 10.66 -20.40
CA CYS A 261 6.89 9.60 -20.95
C CYS A 261 7.58 8.77 -19.84
N LEU A 262 8.23 9.44 -18.88
CA LEU A 262 8.87 8.77 -17.73
C LEU A 262 7.86 8.02 -16.87
N TRP A 263 6.66 8.58 -16.69
CA TRP A 263 5.58 7.99 -15.93
C TRP A 263 5.05 6.72 -16.59
N HIS A 264 4.86 6.71 -17.92
CA HIS A 264 4.47 5.52 -18.65
C HIS A 264 5.55 4.43 -18.59
N ALA A 265 6.83 4.80 -18.69
CA ALA A 265 7.93 3.85 -18.49
C ALA A 265 7.92 3.24 -17.07
N PHE A 266 7.69 4.08 -16.05
CA PHE A 266 7.55 3.63 -14.66
C PHE A 266 6.33 2.72 -14.47
N LEU A 267 5.17 3.05 -15.06
CA LEU A 267 3.98 2.21 -15.04
C LEU A 267 4.20 0.88 -15.77
N ALA A 268 4.99 0.85 -16.84
CA ALA A 268 5.32 -0.39 -17.55
C ALA A 268 6.13 -1.33 -16.65
N VAL A 269 7.10 -0.78 -15.88
CA VAL A 269 7.85 -1.55 -14.88
C VAL A 269 6.92 -2.06 -13.77
N ILE A 270 6.02 -1.21 -13.25
CA ILE A 270 5.04 -1.65 -12.24
C ILE A 270 4.12 -2.74 -12.82
N GLY A 271 3.67 -2.59 -14.07
CA GLY A 271 2.86 -3.58 -14.77
C GLY A 271 3.56 -4.93 -14.86
N LEU A 272 4.84 -4.95 -15.21
CA LEU A 272 5.64 -6.17 -15.23
C LEU A 272 5.72 -6.82 -13.85
N LEU A 273 5.97 -6.04 -12.79
CA LEU A 273 6.02 -6.55 -11.42
C LEU A 273 4.66 -7.09 -10.97
N MET A 274 3.56 -6.43 -11.34
CA MET A 274 2.20 -6.91 -11.08
C MET A 274 1.89 -8.19 -11.84
N LEU A 275 2.38 -8.36 -13.08
CA LEU A 275 2.27 -9.62 -13.81
C LEU A 275 2.99 -10.76 -13.08
N VAL A 276 4.15 -10.50 -12.47
CA VAL A 276 4.84 -11.50 -11.62
C VAL A 276 3.98 -11.86 -10.41
N VAL A 277 3.35 -10.88 -9.73
CA VAL A 277 2.39 -11.15 -8.64
C VAL A 277 1.27 -12.06 -9.11
N PHE A 278 0.60 -11.73 -10.22
CA PHE A 278 -0.52 -12.51 -10.74
C PHE A 278 -0.09 -13.90 -11.18
N TYR A 279 1.09 -14.03 -11.80
CA TYR A 279 1.63 -15.33 -12.18
C TYR A 279 1.86 -16.21 -10.94
N CYS A 280 2.53 -15.70 -9.91
CA CYS A 280 2.77 -16.44 -8.68
C CYS A 280 1.46 -16.83 -7.97
N LEU A 281 0.50 -15.92 -7.84
CA LEU A 281 -0.81 -16.22 -7.25
C LEU A 281 -1.60 -17.25 -8.08
N SER A 282 -1.54 -17.17 -9.41
CA SER A 282 -2.21 -18.12 -10.29
C SER A 282 -1.60 -19.51 -10.19
N CYS A 283 -0.27 -19.61 -10.13
CA CYS A 283 0.41 -20.88 -9.90
C CYS A 283 0.06 -21.51 -8.54
N GLN A 284 -0.08 -20.69 -7.49
CA GLN A 284 -0.53 -21.16 -6.17
C GLN A 284 -1.96 -21.70 -6.23
N LEU A 285 -2.88 -20.91 -6.78
CA LEU A 285 -4.28 -21.30 -6.94
C LEU A 285 -4.42 -22.60 -7.75
N LEU A 286 -3.76 -22.68 -8.91
CA LEU A 286 -3.84 -23.86 -9.78
C LEU A 286 -3.31 -25.12 -9.09
N LYS A 287 -2.26 -24.98 -8.28
CA LYS A 287 -1.72 -26.09 -7.49
C LYS A 287 -2.73 -26.55 -6.44
N ASP A 288 -3.23 -25.63 -5.61
CA ASP A 288 -4.14 -25.95 -4.52
C ASP A 288 -5.50 -26.49 -5.08
N PHE A 289 -5.95 -26.00 -6.24
CA PHE A 289 -7.09 -26.59 -6.98
C PHE A 289 -6.82 -28.04 -7.41
N GLY A 290 -5.62 -28.33 -7.89
CA GLY A 290 -5.21 -29.70 -8.24
C GLY A 290 -5.18 -30.63 -7.03
N ASP A 291 -4.70 -30.13 -5.89
CA ASP A 291 -4.65 -30.87 -4.63
C ASP A 291 -6.08 -31.16 -4.11
N VAL A 292 -7.01 -30.19 -4.17
CA VAL A 292 -8.44 -30.43 -3.86
C VAL A 292 -9.07 -31.44 -4.81
N TRP A 293 -8.80 -31.35 -6.12
CA TRP A 293 -9.31 -32.31 -7.10
C TRP A 293 -8.82 -33.73 -6.82
N SER A 294 -7.61 -33.88 -6.27
CA SER A 294 -7.05 -35.16 -5.82
C SER A 294 -7.66 -35.70 -4.51
N GLY A 295 -8.58 -34.97 -3.88
CA GLY A 295 -9.31 -35.38 -2.68
C GLY A 295 -8.87 -34.69 -1.38
N GLN A 296 -7.94 -33.71 -1.44
CA GLN A 296 -7.47 -32.97 -0.25
C GLN A 296 -8.43 -31.81 0.08
N LEU A 297 -9.61 -32.15 0.61
CA LEU A 297 -10.65 -31.15 0.98
C LEU A 297 -10.18 -30.03 1.93
N PRO A 298 -9.24 -30.23 2.88
CA PRO A 298 -8.78 -29.15 3.75
C PRO A 298 -8.18 -27.94 3.02
N ASP A 299 -7.63 -28.14 1.82
CA ASP A 299 -7.00 -27.09 1.02
C ASP A 299 -8.02 -26.06 0.49
N LEU A 300 -9.32 -26.38 0.52
CA LEU A 300 -10.40 -25.45 0.14
C LEU A 300 -10.34 -24.14 0.95
N ALA A 301 -9.96 -24.21 2.23
CA ALA A 301 -9.80 -23.03 3.06
C ALA A 301 -8.63 -22.14 2.61
N GLY A 302 -7.55 -22.75 2.12
CA GLY A 302 -6.44 -22.04 1.50
C GLY A 302 -6.87 -21.34 0.21
N ILE A 303 -7.57 -22.05 -0.68
CA ILE A 303 -8.08 -21.50 -1.95
C ILE A 303 -8.94 -20.25 -1.72
N LEU A 304 -9.82 -20.24 -0.71
CA LEU A 304 -10.64 -19.07 -0.40
C LEU A 304 -9.80 -17.84 -0.03
N VAL A 305 -8.72 -18.04 0.73
CA VAL A 305 -7.78 -16.97 1.08
C VAL A 305 -7.01 -16.50 -0.15
N GLU A 306 -6.51 -17.41 -0.97
CA GLU A 306 -5.76 -17.11 -2.19
C GLU A 306 -6.62 -16.34 -3.21
N LEU A 307 -7.89 -16.75 -3.40
CA LEU A 307 -8.86 -16.03 -4.24
C LEU A 307 -9.14 -14.62 -3.71
N GLY A 308 -9.27 -14.46 -2.39
CA GLY A 308 -9.42 -13.15 -1.76
C GLY A 308 -8.22 -12.23 -2.05
N HIS A 309 -7.00 -12.74 -1.89
CA HIS A 309 -5.78 -11.98 -2.19
C HIS A 309 -5.64 -11.65 -3.68
N PHE A 310 -6.01 -12.59 -4.56
CA PHE A 310 -6.06 -12.37 -6.01
C PHE A 310 -7.04 -11.25 -6.36
N GLY A 311 -8.25 -11.27 -5.79
CA GLY A 311 -9.25 -10.23 -5.98
C GLY A 311 -8.76 -8.85 -5.50
N ILE A 312 -8.08 -8.79 -4.36
CA ILE A 312 -7.49 -7.54 -3.85
C ILE A 312 -6.37 -7.06 -4.77
N ALA A 313 -5.46 -7.93 -5.19
CA ALA A 313 -4.38 -7.58 -6.11
C ALA A 313 -4.94 -7.08 -7.46
N ALA A 314 -5.99 -7.73 -7.98
CA ALA A 314 -6.71 -7.30 -9.17
C ALA A 314 -7.35 -5.92 -8.98
N TYR A 315 -8.01 -5.68 -7.84
CA TYR A 315 -8.58 -4.37 -7.51
C TYR A 315 -7.51 -3.27 -7.47
N LEU A 316 -6.37 -3.53 -6.81
CA LEU A 316 -5.25 -2.58 -6.75
C LEU A 316 -4.66 -2.30 -8.14
N CYS A 317 -4.46 -3.34 -8.95
CA CYS A 317 -3.99 -3.21 -10.33
C CYS A 317 -4.94 -2.34 -11.16
N LEU A 318 -6.23 -2.68 -11.17
CA LEU A 318 -7.26 -1.94 -11.90
C LEU A 318 -7.33 -0.48 -11.45
N MET A 319 -7.26 -0.23 -10.14
CA MET A 319 -7.24 1.12 -9.60
C MET A 319 -6.03 1.92 -10.07
N LEU A 320 -4.83 1.34 -10.00
CA LEU A 320 -3.59 1.98 -10.43
C LEU A 320 -3.67 2.39 -11.91
N PHE A 321 -4.00 1.43 -12.79
CA PHE A 321 -4.05 1.68 -14.23
C PHE A 321 -5.22 2.57 -14.63
N ARG A 322 -6.39 2.41 -14.00
CA ARG A 322 -7.53 3.29 -14.26
C ARG A 322 -7.18 4.75 -13.97
N HIS A 323 -6.59 5.03 -12.82
CA HIS A 323 -6.26 6.41 -12.46
C HIS A 323 -5.08 7.00 -13.24
N SER A 324 -4.21 6.14 -13.75
CA SER A 324 -3.00 6.57 -14.47
C SER A 324 -3.18 6.65 -15.99
N LEU A 325 -4.13 5.90 -16.57
CA LEU A 325 -4.33 5.80 -18.03
C LEU A 325 -5.67 6.36 -18.53
N VAL A 326 -6.75 6.35 -17.73
CA VAL A 326 -8.10 6.70 -18.23
C VAL A 326 -8.24 8.19 -18.61
N ASN A 327 -7.26 9.02 -18.28
CA ASN A 327 -7.21 10.38 -18.83
C ASN A 327 -7.00 10.41 -20.35
N GLU A 328 -6.51 9.34 -20.99
CA GLU A 328 -6.33 9.28 -22.45
C GLU A 328 -7.53 8.68 -23.20
N ALA A 329 -8.34 7.84 -22.55
CA ALA A 329 -9.40 7.05 -23.20
C ALA A 329 -10.75 7.77 -23.38
N LEU A 330 -10.89 9.01 -22.88
CA LEU A 330 -12.07 9.86 -23.08
C LEU A 330 -11.91 10.81 -24.29
N ARG A 331 -11.16 10.39 -25.31
CA ARG A 331 -11.17 11.00 -26.65
C ARG A 331 -12.11 10.26 -27.58
#